data_AF-A0A7Y2L496-F1
#
_entry.id   AF-A0A7Y2L496-F1
#
_cell.length_a   1.000
_cell.length_b   1.000
_cell.length_c   1.000
_cell.angle_alpha   90.00
_cell.angle_beta   90.00
_cell.angle_gamma   90.00
#
_symmetry.space_group_name_H-M   'P 1'
#
loop_
_entity.id
_entity.type
_entity.pdbx_description
1 polymer ?
#
loop_
_entity_poly.entity_id
_entity_poly.type
_entity_poly.pdbx_seq_one_letter_code
_entity_poly.pdbx_strand_id
1 'polypeptide(L)'
;MSNWLVDKLIPSIMRSEVKKSSVPEGLWHKCPSCDAVLYRPELEKTLDVCPKCNHHMRIGARARINIFLDVDGRNELGADLEPVDRLKFRDSKKYKDRLVGAQKQT
;
A
#
# COMPACT_ATOMS: atom_id res chain seq x y z
N MET A 1 25.27 -23.61 12.39
CA MET A 1 26.21 -24.72 12.17
C MET A 1 27.25 -24.24 11.18
N SER A 2 28.46 -23.94 11.66
CA SER A 2 29.57 -23.45 10.84
C SER A 2 29.99 -24.55 9.86
N ASN A 3 29.83 -24.29 8.56
CA ASN A 3 30.18 -25.23 7.51
C ASN A 3 31.70 -25.16 7.25
N TRP A 4 32.45 -25.82 8.13
CA TRP A 4 33.93 -25.89 8.20
C TRP A 4 34.61 -26.18 6.85
N LEU A 5 33.90 -26.81 5.92
CA LEU A 5 34.39 -27.16 4.60
C LEU A 5 34.48 -25.97 3.64
N VAL A 6 33.69 -24.92 3.84
CA VAL A 6 33.65 -23.74 2.95
C VAL A 6 34.80 -22.77 3.26
N ASP A 7 35.15 -22.66 4.54
CA ASP A 7 36.13 -21.67 5.03
C ASP A 7 37.57 -21.98 4.61
N LYS A 8 37.88 -23.23 4.24
CA LYS A 8 39.26 -23.67 3.95
C LYS A 8 39.59 -23.79 2.45
N LEU A 9 38.59 -23.69 1.58
CA LEU A 9 38.71 -24.01 0.15
C LEU A 9 38.49 -22.83 -0.80
N ILE A 10 38.01 -21.67 -0.32
CA ILE A 10 37.73 -20.51 -1.18
C ILE A 10 38.79 -19.42 -0.93
N PRO A 11 39.67 -19.11 -1.90
CA PRO A 11 40.62 -18.01 -1.79
C PRO A 11 39.88 -16.67 -1.63
N SER A 12 40.39 -15.81 -0.74
CA SER A 12 39.80 -14.51 -0.39
C SER A 12 39.63 -13.53 -1.56
N ILE A 13 40.17 -13.85 -2.75
CA ILE A 13 40.16 -13.03 -3.96
C ILE A 13 38.80 -13.03 -4.69
N MET A 14 37.90 -13.96 -4.38
CA MET A 14 36.57 -14.04 -5.03
C MET A 14 35.39 -13.65 -4.13
N ARG A 15 35.64 -12.90 -3.04
CA ARG A 15 34.55 -12.22 -2.32
C ARG A 15 34.11 -10.99 -3.10
N SER A 16 33.40 -11.20 -4.20
CA SER A 16 32.58 -10.14 -4.79
C SER A 16 31.55 -9.72 -3.72
N GLU A 17 31.56 -8.45 -3.34
CA GLU A 17 30.46 -7.89 -2.55
C GLU A 17 29.21 -7.99 -3.41
N VAL A 18 28.43 -9.06 -3.21
CA VAL A 18 27.09 -9.17 -3.73
C VAL A 18 26.29 -8.05 -3.07
N LYS A 19 26.23 -6.89 -3.71
CA LYS A 19 25.29 -5.82 -3.37
C LYS A 19 23.90 -6.46 -3.41
N LYS A 20 23.37 -6.79 -2.23
CA LYS A 20 21.98 -7.25 -2.09
C LYS A 20 21.11 -6.11 -2.57
N SER A 21 20.56 -6.24 -3.77
CA SER A 21 19.52 -5.33 -4.26
C SER A 21 18.32 -5.50 -3.32
N SER A 22 18.04 -4.51 -2.48
CA SER A 22 16.82 -4.51 -1.69
C SER A 22 15.66 -4.32 -2.66
N VAL A 23 14.86 -5.36 -2.85
CA VAL A 23 13.61 -5.26 -3.60
C VAL A 23 12.72 -4.25 -2.86
N PRO A 24 12.25 -3.18 -3.53
CA PRO A 24 11.34 -2.22 -2.92
C PRO A 24 10.09 -2.92 -2.36
N GLU A 25 9.71 -2.57 -1.13
CA GLU A 25 8.45 -3.04 -0.54
C GLU A 25 7.26 -2.51 -1.35
N GLY A 26 6.17 -3.29 -1.43
CA GLY A 26 4.92 -2.86 -2.08
C GLY A 26 4.84 -3.05 -3.61
N LEU A 27 5.85 -3.66 -4.25
CA LEU A 27 5.81 -3.96 -5.69
C LEU A 27 4.74 -5.01 -6.10
N TRP A 28 4.30 -5.83 -5.15
CA TRP A 28 3.38 -6.93 -5.39
C TRP A 28 2.09 -6.73 -4.61
N HIS A 29 0.95 -6.93 -5.27
CA HIS A 29 -0.37 -6.83 -4.68
C HIS A 29 -1.15 -8.13 -4.94
N LYS A 30 -1.81 -8.66 -3.91
CA LYS A 30 -2.62 -9.88 -4.02
C LYS A 30 -4.07 -9.52 -4.34
N CYS A 31 -4.66 -10.11 -5.37
CA CYS A 31 -6.08 -9.95 -5.66
C CYS A 31 -6.93 -10.65 -4.59
N PRO A 32 -7.90 -9.96 -3.95
CA PRO A 32 -8.76 -10.59 -2.94
C PRO A 32 -9.82 -11.53 -3.55
N SER A 33 -10.03 -11.49 -4.87
CA SER A 33 -11.05 -12.32 -5.54
C SER A 33 -10.49 -13.60 -6.16
N CYS A 34 -9.29 -13.56 -6.75
CA CYS A 34 -8.70 -14.71 -7.45
C CYS A 34 -7.31 -15.11 -6.94
N ASP A 35 -6.85 -14.51 -5.84
CA ASP A 35 -5.54 -14.73 -5.21
C ASP A 35 -4.30 -14.49 -6.08
N ALA A 36 -4.48 -13.96 -7.30
CA ALA A 36 -3.38 -13.64 -8.19
C ALA A 36 -2.44 -12.59 -7.58
N VAL A 37 -1.13 -12.85 -7.68
CA VAL A 37 -0.08 -11.86 -7.40
C VAL A 37 0.06 -10.97 -8.63
N LEU A 38 -0.11 -9.67 -8.42
CA LEU A 38 -0.12 -8.64 -9.45
C LEU A 38 1.03 -7.65 -9.21
N TYR A 39 1.66 -7.20 -10.28
CA TYR A 39 2.69 -6.17 -10.23
C TYR A 39 2.03 -4.79 -10.09
N ARG A 40 2.42 -4.03 -9.07
CA ARG A 40 1.74 -2.78 -8.68
C ARG A 40 1.70 -1.73 -9.80
N PRO A 41 2.80 -1.42 -10.53
CA PRO A 41 2.76 -0.48 -11.65
C PRO A 41 1.86 -0.91 -12.82
N GLU A 42 1.69 -2.22 -13.05
CA GLU A 42 0.76 -2.71 -14.07
C GLU A 42 -0.70 -2.57 -13.61
N LEU A 43 -0.95 -2.85 -12.34
CA LEU A 43 -2.28 -2.71 -11.72
C LEU A 43 -2.76 -1.24 -11.70
N GLU A 44 -1.84 -0.29 -11.51
CA GLU A 44 -2.15 1.15 -11.56
C GLU A 44 -2.57 1.59 -12.97
N LYS A 45 -1.95 1.04 -14.02
CA LYS A 45 -2.35 1.30 -15.42
C LYS A 45 -3.74 0.77 -15.75
N THR A 46 -4.19 -0.28 -15.07
CA THR A 46 -5.55 -0.81 -15.19
C THR A 46 -6.52 -0.21 -14.17
N LEU A 47 -6.15 0.90 -13.52
CA LEU A 47 -6.99 1.63 -12.55
C LEU A 47 -7.44 0.74 -11.37
N ASP A 48 -6.53 -0.09 -10.88
CA ASP A 48 -6.75 -1.07 -9.81
C ASP A 48 -7.84 -2.13 -10.15
N VAL A 49 -8.03 -2.43 -11.44
CA VAL A 49 -8.85 -3.55 -11.90
C VAL A 49 -7.95 -4.76 -12.17
N CYS A 50 -8.29 -5.91 -11.60
CA CYS A 50 -7.51 -7.13 -11.79
C CYS A 50 -7.58 -7.61 -13.26
N PRO A 51 -6.45 -7.73 -13.97
CA PRO A 51 -6.44 -8.14 -15.37
C PRO A 51 -6.79 -9.62 -15.57
N LYS A 52 -6.76 -10.44 -14.51
CA LYS A 52 -7.04 -11.89 -14.59
C LYS A 52 -8.51 -12.24 -14.37
N CYS A 53 -9.21 -11.54 -13.48
CA CYS A 53 -10.59 -11.86 -13.11
C CYS A 53 -11.57 -10.68 -13.20
N ASN A 54 -11.11 -9.51 -13.64
CA ASN A 54 -11.88 -8.27 -13.76
C ASN A 54 -12.48 -7.75 -12.43
N HIS A 55 -11.96 -8.21 -11.29
CA HIS A 55 -12.37 -7.70 -9.99
C HIS A 55 -11.82 -6.28 -9.76
N HIS A 56 -12.71 -5.36 -9.37
CA HIS A 56 -12.37 -3.99 -9.02
C HIS A 56 -11.84 -3.92 -7.59
N MET A 57 -10.57 -3.56 -7.43
CA MET A 57 -9.99 -3.40 -6.10
C MET A 57 -10.38 -2.05 -5.47
N ARG A 58 -10.26 -1.98 -4.15
CA ARG A 58 -10.51 -0.74 -3.41
C ARG A 58 -9.42 0.28 -3.75
N ILE A 59 -9.83 1.51 -4.07
CA ILE A 59 -8.94 2.65 -4.19
C ILE A 59 -9.34 3.76 -3.23
N GLY A 60 -8.40 4.65 -2.89
CA GLY A 60 -8.66 5.82 -2.05
C GLY A 60 -9.55 6.85 -2.75
N ALA A 61 -10.29 7.64 -1.96
CA ALA A 61 -11.20 8.66 -2.48
C ALA A 61 -10.48 9.69 -3.38
N ARG A 62 -9.32 10.21 -2.94
CA ARG A 62 -8.51 11.15 -3.74
C ARG A 62 -8.01 10.54 -5.04
N ALA A 63 -7.56 9.27 -5.01
CA ALA A 63 -7.14 8.57 -6.22
C ALA A 63 -8.30 8.44 -7.22
N ARG A 64 -9.52 8.11 -6.75
CA ARG A 64 -10.72 8.06 -7.60
C ARG A 64 -11.01 9.41 -8.26
N ILE A 65 -10.97 10.51 -7.50
CA ILE A 65 -11.17 11.86 -8.03
C ILE A 65 -10.14 12.18 -9.11
N ASN A 66 -8.87 11.83 -8.88
CA ASN A 66 -7.79 12.07 -9.83
C ASN A 66 -7.96 11.32 -11.15
N ILE A 67 -8.52 10.10 -11.10
CA ILE A 67 -8.81 9.28 -12.28
C ILE A 67 -10.02 9.83 -13.06
N PHE A 68 -11.02 10.37 -12.34
CA PHE A 68 -12.32 10.68 -12.93
C PHE A 68 -12.44 12.11 -13.47
N LEU A 69 -11.90 13.10 -12.77
CA LEU A 69 -12.00 14.51 -13.17
C LEU A 69 -10.80 14.92 -14.03
N ASP A 70 -10.93 15.97 -14.82
CA ASP A 70 -9.78 16.65 -15.45
C ASP A 70 -9.01 17.45 -14.40
N VAL A 71 -7.69 17.59 -14.55
CA VAL A 71 -6.81 18.26 -13.56
C VAL A 71 -7.19 19.73 -13.37
N ASP A 72 -7.52 20.41 -14.47
CA ASP A 72 -7.81 21.83 -14.48
C ASP A 72 -9.24 22.13 -13.99
N GLY A 73 -9.39 23.23 -13.25
CA GLY A 73 -10.70 23.69 -12.76
C GLY A 73 -11.25 22.92 -11.56
N ARG A 74 -10.47 22.04 -10.93
CA ARG A 74 -10.87 21.35 -9.70
C ARG A 74 -10.89 22.29 -8.51
N ASN A 75 -11.92 22.16 -7.68
CA ASN A 75 -12.01 22.82 -6.38
C ASN A 75 -12.55 21.83 -5.34
N GLU A 76 -11.85 21.68 -4.22
CA GLU A 76 -12.31 20.84 -3.11
C GLU A 76 -13.38 21.60 -2.32
N LEU A 77 -14.53 20.96 -2.11
CA LEU A 77 -15.64 21.54 -1.38
C LEU A 77 -15.66 21.01 0.05
N GLY A 78 -15.81 21.90 1.03
CA GLY A 78 -15.92 21.51 2.45
C GLY A 78 -14.63 20.95 3.05
N ALA A 79 -13.47 21.42 2.59
CA ALA A 79 -12.16 21.00 3.10
C ALA A 79 -11.96 21.30 4.61
N ASP A 80 -12.74 22.22 5.16
CA ASP A 80 -12.77 22.65 6.56
C ASP A 80 -13.79 21.87 7.41
N LEU A 81 -14.54 20.92 6.82
CA LEU A 81 -15.52 20.13 7.55
C LEU A 81 -14.84 19.04 8.38
N GLU A 82 -15.07 19.08 9.69
CA GLU A 82 -14.53 18.13 10.65
C GLU A 82 -15.62 17.40 11.47
N PRO A 83 -15.39 16.13 11.86
CA PRO A 83 -16.33 15.40 12.68
C PRO A 83 -16.36 15.94 14.12
N VAL A 84 -17.58 16.08 14.68
CA VAL A 84 -17.80 16.52 16.06
C VAL A 84 -18.59 15.46 16.84
N ASP A 85 -18.01 14.97 17.94
CA ASP A 85 -18.68 14.02 18.85
C ASP A 85 -19.63 14.74 19.81
N ARG A 86 -20.85 15.04 19.35
CA ARG A 86 -21.88 15.72 20.16
C ARG A 86 -22.45 14.83 21.27
N LEU A 87 -22.47 13.51 21.07
CA LEU A 87 -23.06 12.56 22.01
C LEU A 87 -22.07 12.12 23.10
N LYS A 88 -20.79 12.49 22.96
CA LYS A 88 -19.69 11.98 23.81
C LYS A 88 -19.71 10.45 23.84
N PHE A 89 -19.92 9.84 22.68
CA PHE A 89 -20.26 8.44 22.56
C PHE A 89 -19.10 7.53 22.97
N ARG A 90 -19.42 6.45 23.67
CA ARG A 90 -18.44 5.46 24.11
C ARG A 90 -19.00 4.06 23.95
N ASP A 91 -18.25 3.23 23.23
CA ASP A 91 -18.44 1.78 23.20
C ASP A 91 -17.30 1.08 23.99
N SER A 92 -16.67 0.06 23.42
CA SER A 92 -15.42 -0.49 23.94
C SER A 92 -14.26 0.52 23.94
N LYS A 93 -14.29 1.53 23.06
CA LYS A 93 -13.36 2.67 22.98
C LYS A 93 -14.17 3.97 22.91
N LYS A 94 -13.55 5.11 23.28
CA LYS A 94 -14.18 6.42 23.07
C LYS A 94 -14.24 6.69 21.57
N TYR A 95 -15.34 7.27 21.09
CA TYR A 95 -15.49 7.57 19.67
C TYR A 95 -14.38 8.51 19.16
N LYS A 96 -14.00 9.51 19.97
CA LYS A 96 -12.86 10.40 19.68
C LYS A 96 -11.55 9.65 19.39
N ASP A 97 -11.26 8.57 20.12
CA ASP A 97 -10.04 7.80 19.92
C ASP A 97 -10.09 7.00 18.61
N ARG A 98 -11.29 6.50 18.23
CA ARG A 98 -11.52 5.85 16.94
C ARG A 98 -11.36 6.83 15.78
N LEU A 99 -11.90 8.04 15.90
CA LEU A 99 -11.77 9.10 14.90
C LEU A 99 -10.31 9.42 14.61
N VAL A 100 -9.53 9.71 15.66
CA VAL A 100 -8.08 10.01 15.51
C VAL A 100 -7.34 8.82 14.90
N GLY A 101 -7.69 7.59 15.29
CA GLY A 101 -7.10 6.38 14.71
C GLY A 101 -7.39 6.23 13.22
N ALA A 102 -8.64 6.44 12.81
CA ALA A 102 -9.05 6.34 11.41
C ALA A 102 -8.39 7.44 10.55
N GLN A 103 -8.36 8.69 11.02
CA GLN A 103 -7.73 9.81 10.32
C GLN A 103 -6.22 9.60 10.09
N LYS A 104 -5.53 8.84 10.95
CA LYS A 104 -4.11 8.50 10.76
C LYS A 104 -3.88 7.37 9.75
N GLN A 105 -4.89 6.52 9.53
CA GLN A 105 -4.80 5.37 8.64
C GLN A 105 -5.15 5.72 7.18
N THR A 106 -5.68 6.91 6.94
CA THR A 106 -6.13 7.42 5.63
C THR A 106 -5.32 8.63 5.21
#